data_AF-A0ABD1SMX2-F1
#
_entry.id   AF-A0ABD1SMX2-F1
#
_cell.length_a   1.000
_cell.length_b   1.000
_cell.length_c   1.000
_cell.angle_alpha   90.00
_cell.angle_beta   90.00
_cell.angle_gamma   90.00
#
_symmetry.space_group_name_H-M   'P 1'
#
loop_
_entity.id
_entity.type
_entity.pdbx_description
1 polymer ?
#
loop_
_entity_poly.entity_id
_entity_poly.type
_entity_poly.pdbx_seq_one_letter_code
_entity_poly.pdbx_strand_id
1 'polypeptide(L)'
;MARAEVQFFSREEEEVEIHRDILETILLYVPLIDLVPISSVSKSWCSVVASSLRHLKKLKPWLVIHKQANRSPYAATTHAYDPCSNQWIKISQLSIKFISTLKSSQFNVLYMFSSSKFSFSYDPLNSSWFNVDPPLVWRTDPIVACMGDSVVVVGGVCQFEEPLHHRLRNHQ
;
A
#
# COMPACT_ATOMS: atom_id res chain seq x y z
N MET A 1 -61.43 0.55 -43.91
CA MET A 1 -60.60 0.75 -42.70
C MET A 1 -59.71 -0.46 -42.52
N ALA A 2 -58.47 -0.40 -43.02
CA ALA A 2 -57.50 -1.48 -42.85
C ALA A 2 -56.78 -1.29 -41.51
N ARG A 3 -56.78 -2.32 -40.67
CA ARG A 3 -56.07 -2.36 -39.39
C ARG A 3 -54.62 -2.74 -39.69
N ALA A 4 -53.69 -1.83 -39.46
CA ALA A 4 -52.27 -2.14 -39.52
C ALA A 4 -51.89 -2.89 -38.23
N GLU A 5 -51.49 -4.15 -38.36
CA GLU A 5 -50.85 -4.91 -37.29
C GLU A 5 -49.42 -4.37 -37.11
N VAL A 6 -49.19 -3.71 -35.99
CA VAL A 6 -47.86 -3.30 -35.57
C VAL A 6 -47.14 -4.54 -35.07
N GLN A 7 -46.31 -5.12 -35.92
CA GLN A 7 -45.44 -6.24 -35.57
C GLN A 7 -44.35 -5.72 -34.63
N PHE A 8 -44.53 -5.96 -33.32
CA PHE A 8 -43.52 -5.70 -32.31
C PHE A 8 -42.32 -6.62 -32.58
N PHE A 9 -41.27 -6.06 -33.16
CA PHE A 9 -39.97 -6.71 -33.30
C PHE A 9 -39.30 -6.67 -31.92
N SER A 10 -39.47 -7.72 -31.12
CA SER A 10 -38.64 -7.94 -29.93
C SER A 10 -37.21 -8.13 -30.42
N ARG A 11 -36.41 -7.08 -30.27
CA ARG A 11 -34.96 -7.15 -30.43
C ARG A 11 -34.46 -8.06 -29.31
N GLU A 12 -34.27 -9.34 -29.61
CA GLU A 12 -33.49 -10.23 -28.76
C GLU A 12 -32.11 -9.56 -28.65
N GLU A 13 -31.83 -8.99 -27.48
CA GLU A 13 -30.49 -8.58 -27.12
C GLU A 13 -29.67 -9.87 -27.08
N GLU A 14 -28.98 -10.14 -28.18
CA GLU A 14 -28.04 -11.26 -28.31
C GLU A 14 -26.98 -11.05 -27.22
N GLU A 15 -27.18 -11.75 -26.09
CA GLU A 15 -26.31 -11.63 -24.92
C GLU A 15 -24.94 -12.14 -25.34
N VAL A 16 -24.00 -11.22 -25.60
CA VAL A 16 -22.65 -11.57 -26.05
C VAL A 16 -21.93 -12.23 -24.89
N GLU A 17 -21.95 -13.56 -24.86
CA GLU A 17 -21.25 -14.35 -23.85
C GLU A 17 -19.74 -14.22 -24.07
N ILE A 18 -19.07 -13.46 -23.19
CA ILE A 18 -17.61 -13.38 -23.19
C ILE A 18 -17.06 -14.75 -22.82
N HIS A 19 -16.35 -15.36 -23.77
CA HIS A 19 -15.74 -16.66 -23.56
C HIS A 19 -14.63 -16.60 -22.51
N ARG A 20 -14.46 -17.72 -21.80
CA ARG A 20 -13.56 -17.82 -20.65
C ARG A 20 -12.11 -17.46 -20.97
N ASP A 21 -11.59 -17.92 -22.09
CA ASP A 21 -10.22 -17.69 -22.57
C ASP A 21 -9.94 -16.20 -22.84
N ILE A 22 -10.92 -15.51 -23.44
CA ILE A 22 -10.89 -14.07 -23.65
C ILE A 22 -10.86 -13.35 -22.30
N LEU A 23 -11.74 -13.75 -21.38
CA LEU A 23 -11.78 -13.16 -20.04
C LEU A 23 -10.47 -13.37 -19.29
N GLU A 24 -9.90 -14.58 -19.34
CA GLU A 24 -8.61 -14.87 -18.72
C GLU A 24 -7.49 -13.98 -19.27
N THR A 25 -7.51 -13.75 -20.58
CA THR A 25 -6.56 -12.87 -21.28
C THR A 25 -6.71 -11.42 -20.84
N ILE A 26 -7.95 -10.92 -20.74
CA ILE A 26 -8.21 -9.56 -20.28
C ILE A 26 -7.67 -9.36 -18.86
N LEU A 27 -7.92 -10.30 -17.95
CA LEU A 27 -7.50 -10.22 -16.56
C LEU A 27 -5.97 -10.22 -16.38
N LEU A 28 -5.19 -10.72 -17.34
CA LEU A 28 -3.72 -10.63 -17.30
C LEU A 28 -3.21 -9.18 -17.42
N TYR A 29 -4.01 -8.27 -17.98
CA TYR A 29 -3.65 -6.87 -18.19
C TYR A 29 -4.32 -5.92 -17.18
N VAL A 30 -5.20 -6.46 -16.33
CA VAL A 30 -5.83 -5.71 -15.24
C VAL A 30 -4.86 -5.61 -14.06
N PRO A 31 -4.78 -4.46 -13.36
CA PRO A 31 -3.96 -4.34 -12.18
C PRO A 31 -4.24 -5.43 -11.12
N LEU A 32 -3.20 -6.04 -10.55
CA LEU A 32 -3.42 -7.14 -9.57
C LEU A 32 -4.30 -6.74 -8.39
N ILE A 33 -4.27 -5.47 -7.98
CA ILE A 33 -5.11 -4.96 -6.87
C ILE A 33 -6.60 -5.05 -7.19
N ASP A 34 -6.97 -4.93 -8.47
CA ASP A 34 -8.35 -4.97 -8.93
C ASP A 34 -8.86 -6.41 -9.11
N LEU A 35 -7.96 -7.40 -9.18
CA LEU A 35 -8.36 -8.81 -9.26
C LEU A 35 -9.05 -9.30 -7.98
N VAL A 36 -8.74 -8.71 -6.82
CA VAL A 36 -9.36 -9.05 -5.54
C VAL A 36 -10.88 -8.77 -5.57
N PRO A 37 -11.35 -7.53 -5.82
CA PRO A 37 -12.79 -7.27 -5.93
C PRO A 37 -13.44 -8.02 -7.09
N ILE A 38 -12.75 -8.20 -8.23
CA ILE A 38 -13.28 -8.98 -9.36
C ILE A 38 -13.56 -10.44 -8.95
N SER A 39 -12.69 -11.06 -8.16
CA SER A 39 -12.88 -12.44 -7.68
C SER A 39 -14.10 -12.61 -6.78
N SER A 40 -14.61 -11.53 -6.19
CA SER A 40 -15.76 -11.57 -5.28
C SER A 40 -17.13 -11.48 -5.98
N VAL A 41 -17.16 -11.20 -7.28
CA VAL A 41 -18.41 -11.03 -8.05
C VAL A 41 -19.21 -12.33 -8.12
N SER A 42 -18.55 -13.46 -8.39
CA SER A 42 -19.18 -14.78 -8.44
C SER A 42 -18.16 -15.91 -8.34
N LYS A 43 -18.63 -17.16 -8.19
CA LYS A 43 -17.78 -18.35 -8.25
C LYS A 43 -17.09 -18.51 -9.61
N SER A 44 -17.74 -18.13 -10.71
CA SER A 44 -17.13 -18.20 -12.04
C SER A 44 -16.00 -17.18 -12.17
N TRP A 45 -16.23 -15.92 -11.76
CA TRP A 45 -15.19 -14.89 -11.74
C TRP A 45 -13.99 -15.26 -10.86
N CYS A 46 -14.24 -15.79 -9.66
CA CYS A 46 -13.18 -16.31 -8.79
C CYS A 46 -12.34 -17.40 -9.48
N SER A 47 -13.01 -18.36 -10.13
CA SER A 47 -12.35 -19.43 -10.89
C SER A 47 -11.48 -18.91 -12.03
N VAL A 48 -11.98 -17.90 -12.76
CA VAL A 48 -11.28 -17.28 -13.90
C VAL A 48 -10.07 -16.46 -13.43
N VAL A 49 -10.23 -15.65 -12.38
CA VAL A 49 -9.09 -14.94 -11.76
C VAL A 49 -8.02 -15.92 -11.32
N ALA A 50 -8.41 -17.02 -10.66
CA ALA A 50 -7.47 -18.04 -10.21
C ALA A 50 -6.76 -18.75 -11.38
N SER A 51 -7.42 -19.01 -12.52
CA SER A 51 -6.74 -19.52 -13.71
C SER A 51 -5.79 -18.50 -14.31
N SER A 52 -6.20 -17.24 -14.51
CA SER A 52 -5.33 -16.18 -15.03
C SER A 52 -4.04 -16.04 -14.23
N LEU A 53 -4.13 -16.07 -12.89
CA LEU A 53 -2.96 -15.97 -12.01
C LEU A 53 -1.98 -17.13 -12.19
N ARG A 54 -2.44 -18.34 -12.55
CA ARG A 54 -1.56 -19.48 -12.86
C ARG A 54 -0.77 -19.27 -14.16
N HIS A 55 -1.28 -18.46 -15.09
CA HIS A 55 -0.61 -18.14 -16.34
C HIS A 55 0.46 -17.04 -16.20
N LEU A 56 0.51 -16.35 -15.05
CA LEU A 56 1.57 -15.39 -14.73
C LEU A 56 2.88 -16.13 -14.42
N LYS A 57 3.68 -16.37 -15.46
CA LYS A 57 4.94 -17.14 -15.41
C LYS A 57 5.97 -16.59 -14.40
N LYS A 58 5.95 -15.29 -14.11
CA LYS A 58 6.83 -14.65 -13.12
C LYS A 58 6.24 -13.33 -12.66
N LEU A 59 5.81 -13.26 -11.40
CA LEU A 59 5.47 -11.99 -10.77
C LEU A 59 6.76 -11.19 -10.62
N LYS A 60 6.84 -10.06 -11.32
CA LYS A 60 7.90 -9.07 -11.10
C LYS A 60 7.57 -8.29 -9.83
N PRO A 61 8.56 -7.92 -9.01
CA PRO A 61 8.30 -7.11 -7.82
C PRO A 61 7.68 -5.77 -8.23
N TRP A 62 6.72 -5.32 -7.43
CA TRP A 62 6.14 -4.00 -7.57
C TRP A 62 7.14 -2.92 -7.16
N LEU A 63 7.14 -1.80 -7.87
CA LEU A 63 7.88 -0.61 -7.45
C LEU A 63 6.92 0.32 -6.71
N VAL A 64 7.17 0.57 -5.43
CA VAL A 64 6.35 1.46 -4.60
C VAL A 64 7.13 2.74 -4.30
N ILE A 65 6.50 3.89 -4.57
CA ILE A 65 7.05 5.22 -4.31
C ILE A 65 6.16 5.92 -3.30
N HIS A 66 6.76 6.31 -2.18
CA HIS A 66 6.12 7.17 -1.20
C HIS A 66 6.60 8.61 -1.37
N LYS A 67 5.65 9.54 -1.47
CA LYS A 67 5.92 10.97 -1.51
C LYS A 67 5.31 11.59 -0.27
N GLN A 68 6.05 12.42 0.43
CA GLN A 68 5.59 13.16 1.61
C GLN A 68 5.93 14.63 1.43
N ALA A 69 4.94 15.51 1.59
CA ALA A 69 5.17 16.94 1.59
C ALA A 69 5.93 17.34 2.85
N ASN A 70 6.93 18.21 2.70
CA ASN A 70 7.73 18.72 3.82
C ASN A 70 7.07 19.92 4.55
N ARG A 71 5.84 20.26 4.18
CA ARG A 71 5.06 21.37 4.76
C ARG A 71 3.69 20.88 5.16
N SER A 72 3.13 21.46 6.23
CA SER A 72 1.75 21.24 6.65
C SER A 72 0.78 21.38 5.46
N PRO A 73 -0.15 20.43 5.25
CA PRO A 73 -0.60 19.38 6.18
C PRO A 73 0.20 18.06 6.12
N TYR A 74 1.43 18.07 5.58
CA TYR A 74 2.30 16.90 5.41
C TYR A 74 1.61 15.78 4.61
N ALA A 75 0.87 16.18 3.58
CA ALA A 75 0.19 15.26 2.70
C ALA A 75 1.18 14.23 2.15
N ALA A 76 0.84 12.96 2.32
CA ALA A 76 1.59 11.87 1.76
C ALA A 76 0.75 11.19 0.66
N THR A 77 1.43 10.62 -0.32
CA THR A 77 0.81 9.80 -1.36
C THR A 77 1.69 8.60 -1.64
N THR A 78 1.09 7.43 -1.84
CA THR A 78 1.78 6.22 -2.28
C THR A 78 1.36 5.94 -3.72
N HIS A 79 2.33 5.65 -4.58
CA HIS A 79 2.09 5.16 -5.92
C HIS A 79 2.80 3.80 -6.07
N ALA A 80 2.10 2.81 -6.60
CA ALA A 80 2.67 1.50 -6.91
C ALA A 80 2.61 1.27 -8.41
N TYR A 81 3.73 0.87 -8.99
CA TYR A 81 3.79 0.42 -10.37
C TYR A 81 3.58 -1.09 -10.40
N ASP A 82 2.54 -1.50 -11.11
CA ASP A 82 2.24 -2.90 -11.36
C ASP A 82 2.87 -3.34 -12.70
N PRO A 83 3.89 -4.20 -12.67
CA PRO A 83 4.54 -4.69 -13.88
C PRO A 83 3.69 -5.68 -14.69
N CYS A 84 2.61 -6.23 -14.13
CA CYS A 84 1.69 -7.11 -14.87
C CYS A 84 0.79 -6.30 -15.81
N SER A 85 0.19 -5.23 -15.31
CA SER A 85 -0.67 -4.34 -16.08
C SER A 85 0.07 -3.17 -16.75
N ASN A 86 1.35 -2.94 -16.42
CA ASN A 86 2.15 -1.78 -16.86
C ASN A 86 1.52 -0.43 -16.48
N GLN A 87 0.93 -0.35 -15.28
CA GLN A 87 0.19 0.83 -14.83
C GLN A 87 0.68 1.33 -13.46
N TRP A 88 0.58 2.65 -13.27
CA TRP A 88 0.78 3.29 -11.97
C TRP A 88 -0.56 3.41 -11.24
N ILE A 89 -0.61 2.88 -10.03
CA ILE A 89 -1.78 2.85 -9.18
C ILE A 89 -1.54 3.80 -8.01
N LYS A 90 -2.47 4.73 -7.79
CA LYS A 90 -2.47 5.58 -6.60
C LYS A 90 -3.10 4.81 -5.44
N ILE A 91 -2.31 4.53 -4.40
CA ILE A 91 -2.81 3.87 -3.20
C ILE A 91 -3.28 4.95 -2.23
N SER A 92 -4.58 4.91 -1.91
CA SER A 92 -5.20 5.79 -0.93
C SER A 92 -4.56 5.57 0.44
N GLN A 93 -3.86 6.59 0.95
CA GLN A 93 -3.23 6.51 2.25
C GLN A 93 -4.20 6.88 3.37
N LEU A 94 -4.04 6.22 4.51
CA LEU A 94 -4.58 6.69 5.79
C LEU A 94 -3.87 7.99 6.20
N SER A 95 -4.58 8.89 6.87
CA SER A 95 -3.99 10.14 7.38
C SER A 95 -2.90 9.83 8.41
N ILE A 96 -1.64 9.91 7.97
CA ILE A 96 -0.50 9.82 8.88
C ILE A 96 -0.49 11.09 9.71
N LYS A 97 -0.98 11.00 10.96
CA LYS A 97 -1.00 12.12 11.92
C LYS A 97 0.37 12.44 12.51
N PHE A 98 1.40 11.69 12.13
CA PHE A 98 2.72 11.73 12.75
C PHE A 98 3.74 12.43 11.84
N ILE A 99 4.45 13.41 12.40
CA ILE A 99 5.33 14.32 11.67
C ILE A 99 6.79 13.86 11.86
N SER A 100 7.22 12.94 11.02
CA SER A 100 8.64 12.70 10.75
C SER A 100 8.80 12.26 9.29
N THR A 101 10.04 12.21 8.80
CA THR A 101 10.31 11.74 7.44
C THR A 101 10.02 10.24 7.35
N LEU A 102 9.17 9.86 6.39
CA LEU A 102 8.95 8.46 6.03
C LEU A 102 10.22 7.86 5.40
N LYS A 103 10.70 6.78 6.00
CA LYS A 103 11.90 6.05 5.56
C LYS A 103 11.56 4.60 5.25
N SER A 104 12.37 3.99 4.40
CA SER A 104 12.29 2.57 4.07
C SER A 104 13.58 1.86 4.49
N SER A 105 13.44 0.66 5.02
CA SER A 105 14.55 -0.23 5.35
C SER A 105 14.69 -1.34 4.30
N GLN A 106 15.84 -2.02 4.31
CA GLN A 106 16.17 -3.13 3.42
C GLN A 106 15.23 -4.34 3.55
N PHE A 107 14.44 -4.42 4.62
CA PHE A 107 13.53 -5.54 4.92
C PHE A 107 12.06 -5.23 4.61
N ASN A 108 11.78 -4.34 3.65
CA ASN A 108 10.41 -3.87 3.32
C ASN A 108 9.66 -3.25 4.50
N VAL A 109 10.39 -2.75 5.49
CA VAL A 109 9.83 -2.04 6.64
C VAL A 109 9.82 -0.56 6.33
N LEU A 110 8.63 0.02 6.32
CA LEU A 110 8.46 1.48 6.34
C LEU A 110 8.48 1.93 7.78
N TYR A 111 9.17 3.03 8.05
CA TYR A 111 9.19 3.58 9.39
C TYR A 111 9.28 5.09 9.40
N MET A 112 8.82 5.64 10.51
CA MET A 112 8.79 7.04 10.85
C MET A 112 9.28 7.15 12.29
N PHE A 113 10.21 8.05 12.53
CA PHE A 113 10.91 8.11 13.79
C PHE A 113 11.05 9.58 14.20
N SER A 114 10.67 9.92 15.44
CA SER A 114 10.99 11.17 16.14
C SER A 114 11.43 10.87 17.58
N SER A 115 11.99 11.86 18.27
CA SER A 115 12.42 11.73 19.68
C SER A 115 11.26 11.35 20.62
N SER A 116 10.01 11.55 20.20
CA SER A 116 8.81 11.29 20.98
C SER A 116 8.00 10.09 20.52
N LYS A 117 8.26 9.54 19.33
CA LYS A 117 7.41 8.48 18.77
C LYS A 117 8.12 7.67 17.68
N PHE A 118 7.85 6.37 17.69
CA PHE A 118 8.29 5.46 16.66
C PHE A 118 7.08 4.77 16.02
N SER A 119 6.98 4.86 14.70
CA SER A 119 5.92 4.23 13.93
C SER A 119 6.53 3.39 12.82
N PHE A 120 6.03 2.19 12.59
CA PHE A 120 6.50 1.32 11.53
C PHE A 120 5.37 0.51 10.90
N SER A 121 5.59 0.06 9.66
CA SER A 121 4.72 -0.81 8.88
C SER A 121 5.55 -1.84 8.14
N TYR A 122 5.03 -3.07 8.11
CA TYR A 122 5.54 -4.16 7.26
C TYR A 122 4.80 -4.24 5.94
N ASP A 123 3.65 -3.58 5.86
CA ASP A 123 2.84 -3.54 4.67
C ASP A 123 3.37 -2.42 3.76
N PRO A 124 3.93 -2.77 2.58
CA PRO A 124 4.41 -1.78 1.62
C PRO A 124 3.27 -0.93 1.03
N LEU A 125 2.02 -1.39 1.10
CA LEU A 125 0.84 -0.64 0.66
C LEU A 125 0.40 0.41 1.69
N ASN A 126 1.09 0.48 2.83
CA ASN A 126 0.91 1.53 3.82
C ASN A 126 -0.47 1.50 4.51
N SER A 127 -1.10 0.32 4.61
CA SER A 127 -2.45 0.15 5.18
C SER A 127 -2.46 -0.08 6.69
N SER A 128 -1.41 -0.65 7.27
CA SER A 128 -1.33 -0.98 8.70
C SER A 128 -0.10 -0.37 9.36
N TRP A 129 -0.30 0.52 10.34
CA TRP A 129 0.79 1.15 11.10
C TRP A 129 0.77 0.73 12.56
N PHE A 130 1.95 0.38 13.07
CA PHE A 130 2.22 0.19 14.49
C PHE A 130 2.80 1.47 15.05
N ASN A 131 2.30 1.89 16.21
CA ASN A 131 2.77 3.07 16.92
C ASN A 131 3.25 2.63 18.30
N VAL A 132 4.50 2.91 18.61
CA VAL A 132 5.13 2.53 19.86
C VAL A 132 5.95 3.69 20.41
N ASP A 133 6.31 3.60 21.68
CA ASP A 133 7.25 4.53 22.29
C ASP A 133 8.61 4.42 21.61
N PRO A 134 9.33 5.54 21.41
CA PRO A 134 10.65 5.51 20.83
C PRO A 134 11.64 4.81 21.79
N PRO A 135 12.75 4.26 21.28
CA PRO A 135 13.87 3.84 22.12
C PRO A 135 14.32 4.99 23.02
N LEU A 136 14.85 4.65 24.21
CA LEU A 136 15.36 5.60 25.20
C LEU A 136 16.34 6.63 24.64
N VAL A 137 17.09 6.23 23.60
CA VAL A 137 18.04 7.10 22.92
C VAL A 137 17.55 7.35 21.51
N TRP A 138 17.24 8.62 21.24
CA TRP A 138 16.88 9.10 19.91
C TRP A 138 18.08 9.04 18.96
N ARG A 139 17.85 8.58 17.73
CA ARG A 139 18.91 8.41 16.73
C ARG A 139 18.48 8.88 15.36
N THR A 140 19.37 9.56 14.65
CA THR A 140 19.20 9.88 13.23
C THR A 140 19.75 8.75 12.37
N ASP A 141 19.03 8.46 11.28
CA ASP A 141 19.37 7.43 10.29
C ASP A 141 19.71 6.04 10.85
N PRO A 142 18.90 5.47 11.77
CA PRO A 142 19.12 4.10 12.21
C PRO A 142 18.74 3.09 11.10
N ILE A 143 19.30 1.90 11.21
CA ILE A 143 18.79 0.72 10.50
C ILE A 143 17.68 0.13 11.35
N VAL A 144 16.49 0.00 10.76
CA VAL A 144 15.32 -0.59 11.40
C VAL A 144 15.06 -1.94 10.77
N ALA A 145 14.99 -2.99 11.56
CA ALA A 145 14.66 -4.32 11.10
C ALA A 145 13.62 -4.92 12.04
N CYS A 146 12.82 -5.83 11.52
CA CYS A 146 11.86 -6.53 12.32
C CYS A 146 12.15 -8.02 12.29
N MET A 147 12.11 -8.64 13.46
CA MET A 147 12.53 -10.00 13.69
C MET A 147 11.51 -10.68 14.59
N GLY A 148 10.64 -11.50 13.99
CA GLY A 148 9.48 -12.08 14.68
C GLY A 148 8.59 -11.00 15.27
N ASP A 149 8.35 -11.07 16.57
CA ASP A 149 7.48 -10.13 17.31
C ASP A 149 8.22 -8.88 17.80
N SER A 150 9.49 -8.71 17.42
CA SER A 150 10.34 -7.61 17.88
C SER A 150 10.78 -6.70 16.75
N VAL A 151 10.93 -5.40 17.05
CA VAL A 151 11.56 -4.43 16.15
C VAL A 151 12.88 -3.98 16.74
N VAL A 152 13.92 -4.04 15.93
CA VAL A 152 15.29 -3.75 16.28
C VAL A 152 15.72 -2.48 15.56
N VAL A 153 16.19 -1.51 16.33
CA VAL A 153 16.69 -0.21 15.84
C VAL A 153 18.18 -0.12 16.21
N VAL A 154 19.06 -0.17 15.21
CA VAL A 154 20.52 -0.29 15.40
C VAL A 154 21.26 0.77 14.59
N GLY A 155 22.42 1.20 15.11
CA GLY A 155 23.27 2.17 14.44
C GLY A 155 22.72 3.59 14.56
N GLY A 156 22.91 4.39 13.52
CA GLY A 156 22.53 5.80 13.51
C GLY A 156 23.40 6.69 14.40
N VAL A 157 23.23 8.00 14.24
CA VAL A 157 23.92 8.99 15.06
C VAL A 157 23.03 9.36 16.23
N CYS A 158 23.58 9.27 17.43
CA CYS A 158 22.89 9.75 18.63
C CYS A 158 22.82 11.28 18.55
N GLN A 159 21.62 11.82 18.41
CA GLN A 159 21.38 13.24 18.66
C GLN A 159 21.00 13.35 20.12
N PHE A 160 21.99 13.57 20.99
CA PHE A 160 21.70 14.10 22.31
C PHE A 160 21.18 15.52 22.09
N GLU A 161 19.87 15.74 22.24
CA GLU A 161 19.45 17.01 22.83
C GLU A 161 20.03 16.98 24.23
N GLU A 162 21.04 17.81 24.52
CA GLU A 162 21.48 17.98 25.90
C GLU A 162 20.22 18.24 26.74
N PRO A 163 19.91 17.38 27.73
CA PRO A 163 18.91 17.76 28.70
C PRO A 163 19.51 18.99 29.36
N LEU A 164 18.89 20.15 29.16
CA LEU A 164 19.23 21.36 29.92
C LEU A 164 19.39 20.92 31.36
N HIS A 165 20.64 20.86 31.81
CA HIS A 165 20.97 20.49 33.17
C HIS A 165 20.20 21.49 34.02
N HIS A 166 19.11 21.03 34.63
CA HIS A 166 18.57 21.66 35.81
C HIS A 166 19.69 21.54 36.82
N ARG A 167 20.55 22.57 36.86
CA ARG A 167 21.45 22.87 37.95
C ARG A 167 20.57 23.06 39.18
N LEU A 168 20.23 21.94 39.82
CA LEU A 168 19.74 21.90 41.18
C LEU A 168 20.62 20.91 41.92
N ARG A 169 21.63 21.47 42.58
CA ARG A 169 22.24 21.09 43.88
C ARG A 169 23.40 22.08 44.10
N ASN A 170 23.26 23.12 44.90
CA ASN A 170 23.13 23.22 46.37
C ASN A 170 24.47 23.42 47.09
N HIS A 171 24.49 24.45 47.94
CA HIS A 171 25.37 24.75 49.10
C HIS A 171 26.82 25.18 48.87
N GLN A 172 27.10 26.49 49.05
CA GLN A 172 27.49 27.09 50.33
C GLN A 172 27.22 28.60 50.32
#